data_AF-A0A0N4VWX2-F1
#
_entry.id   AF-A0A0N4VWX2-F1
#
_cell.length_a   1.000
_cell.length_b   1.000
_cell.length_c   1.000
_cell.angle_alpha   90.00
_cell.angle_beta   90.00
_cell.angle_gamma   90.00
#
_symmetry.space_group_name_H-M   'P 1'
#
loop_
_entity.id
_entity.type
_entity.pdbx_description
1 polymer ?
#
loop_
_entity_poly.entity_id
_entity_poly.type
_entity_poly.pdbx_seq_one_letter_code
_entity_poly.pdbx_strand_id
1 'polypeptide(L)'
;LRDFTAEDSSTSALIKMSDLSPQTAETIDREINQVLADSYQRAKDILVKHRREHQLLAEALLEYETLSAEEVKQVIAGKKIKRPNPAEVRRSTDSLHHNPLVRIHIFEEGRK
;
A
#
# COMPACT_ATOMS: atom_id res chain seq x y z
N LEU A 1 12.91 -8.88 -3.57
CA LEU A 1 13.54 -7.56 -3.73
C LEU A 1 13.61 -7.30 -5.23
N ARG A 2 12.74 -6.45 -5.78
CA ARG A 2 12.72 -6.18 -7.23
C ARG A 2 13.75 -5.09 -7.50
N ASP A 3 14.83 -5.46 -8.20
CA ASP A 3 15.80 -4.52 -8.73
C ASP A 3 15.12 -3.63 -9.77
N PHE A 4 15.07 -2.33 -9.46
CA PHE A 4 14.79 -1.27 -10.42
C PHE A 4 16.08 -0.98 -11.19
N THR A 5 16.54 -1.94 -11.99
CA THR A 5 17.59 -1.65 -13.00
C THR A 5 16.93 -0.90 -14.14
N ALA A 6 17.53 0.25 -14.44
CA ALA A 6 17.16 1.29 -15.40
C ALA A 6 16.93 0.81 -16.85
N GLU A 7 15.88 0.02 -17.10
CA GLU A 7 15.45 -0.36 -18.46
C GLU A 7 14.34 0.55 -19.01
N ASP A 8 13.88 1.56 -18.26
CA ASP A 8 12.95 2.55 -18.82
C ASP A 8 13.69 3.73 -19.48
N SER A 9 14.47 3.41 -20.51
CA SER A 9 15.00 4.38 -21.47
C SER A 9 13.90 4.97 -22.38
N SER A 10 12.66 4.52 -22.23
CA SER A 10 11.52 4.93 -23.05
C SER A 10 11.05 6.37 -22.79
N THR A 11 11.52 7.00 -21.71
CA THR A 11 11.26 8.43 -21.43
C THR A 11 12.24 9.37 -22.16
N SER A 12 13.32 8.86 -22.74
CA SER A 12 14.28 9.67 -23.53
C SER A 12 13.78 10.04 -24.94
N ALA A 13 12.63 9.52 -25.37
CA ALA A 13 12.23 9.52 -26.77
C ALA A 13 11.17 10.57 -27.15
N LEU A 14 11.27 11.80 -26.62
CA LEU A 14 10.48 12.93 -27.16
C LEU A 14 11.37 14.01 -27.81
N ILE A 15 12.57 14.26 -27.30
CA ILE A 15 13.59 15.12 -27.93
C ILE A 15 14.97 14.61 -27.54
N LYS A 16 15.83 14.27 -28.51
CA LYS A 16 17.24 13.97 -28.23
C LYS A 16 17.95 15.26 -27.83
N MET A 17 18.48 15.32 -26.60
CA MET A 17 19.22 16.48 -26.10
C MET A 17 20.45 16.83 -26.97
N SER A 18 20.99 15.86 -27.73
CA SER A 18 22.08 16.07 -28.70
C SER A 18 21.71 16.97 -29.88
N ASP A 19 20.43 17.12 -30.18
CA ASP A 19 19.94 17.83 -31.37
C ASP A 19 19.57 19.30 -31.03
N LEU A 20 19.72 19.69 -29.76
CA LEU A 20 19.40 21.02 -29.25
C LEU A 20 20.63 21.92 -29.23
N SER A 21 20.41 23.24 -29.39
CA SER A 21 21.47 24.21 -29.15
C SER A 21 21.90 24.20 -27.67
N PRO A 22 23.17 24.46 -27.34
CA PRO A 22 23.65 24.49 -25.96
C PRO A 22 22.80 25.39 -25.04
N GLN A 23 22.38 26.53 -25.55
CA GLN A 23 21.55 27.51 -24.84
C GLN A 23 20.14 26.98 -24.56
N THR A 24 19.56 26.24 -25.53
CA THR A 24 18.24 25.60 -25.35
C THR A 24 18.33 24.45 -24.34
N ALA A 25 19.38 23.63 -24.42
CA ALA A 25 19.60 22.54 -23.47
C ALA A 25 19.79 23.06 -22.04
N GLU A 26 20.61 24.10 -21.85
CA GLU A 26 20.81 24.74 -20.53
C GLU A 26 19.50 25.30 -19.97
N THR A 27 18.68 25.92 -20.82
CA THR A 27 17.37 26.43 -20.39
C THR A 27 16.46 25.30 -19.93
N ILE A 28 16.40 24.19 -20.67
CA ILE A 28 15.61 23.01 -20.30
C ILE A 28 16.08 22.44 -18.96
N ASP A 29 17.39 22.24 -18.79
CA ASP A 29 17.95 21.70 -17.55
C ASP A 29 17.63 22.61 -16.35
N ARG A 30 17.66 23.93 -16.54
CA ARG A 30 17.26 24.89 -15.51
C ARG A 30 15.80 24.72 -15.11
N GLU A 31 14.89 24.63 -16.07
CA GLU A 31 13.46 24.44 -15.80
C GLU A 31 13.19 23.08 -15.12
N ILE A 32 13.87 22.02 -15.53
CA ILE A 32 13.77 20.70 -14.88
C ILE A 32 14.18 20.82 -13.41
N ASN A 33 15.34 21.42 -13.15
CA ASN A 33 15.84 21.60 -11.78
C ASN A 33 14.88 22.44 -10.94
N GLN A 34 14.31 23.50 -11.52
CA GLN A 34 13.35 24.35 -10.83
C GLN A 34 12.06 23.59 -10.48
N VAL A 35 11.48 22.85 -11.43
CA VAL A 35 10.28 22.03 -11.19
C VAL A 35 10.50 20.98 -10.11
N LEU A 36 11.68 20.33 -10.10
CA LEU A 36 12.05 19.35 -9.09
C LEU A 36 12.21 20.00 -7.71
N ALA A 37 12.93 21.12 -7.63
CA ALA A 37 13.13 21.86 -6.39
C ALA A 37 11.79 22.33 -5.80
N ASP A 38 10.92 22.91 -6.61
CA ASP A 38 9.60 23.38 -6.20
C ASP A 38 8.70 22.23 -5.74
N SER A 39 8.75 21.08 -6.43
CA SER A 39 7.97 19.90 -6.04
C SER A 39 8.47 19.27 -4.75
N TYR A 40 9.79 19.19 -4.56
CA TYR A 40 10.39 18.76 -3.31
C TYR A 40 10.00 19.66 -2.14
N GLN A 41 10.13 20.98 -2.33
CA GLN A 41 9.82 21.96 -1.30
C GLN A 41 8.33 21.90 -0.90
N ARG A 42 7.42 21.86 -1.88
CA ARG A 42 5.98 21.68 -1.62
C ARG A 42 5.68 20.40 -0.85
N ALA A 43 6.26 19.26 -1.26
CA ALA A 43 6.05 17.98 -0.57
C ALA A 43 6.57 18.03 0.88
N LYS A 44 7.77 18.59 1.07
CA LYS A 44 8.37 18.79 2.39
C LYS A 44 7.49 19.68 3.27
N ASP A 45 6.97 20.78 2.74
CA ASP A 45 6.12 21.70 3.48
C ASP A 45 4.80 21.05 3.90
N ILE A 46 4.19 20.22 3.04
CA ILE A 46 3.01 19.43 3.38
C ILE A 46 3.33 18.48 4.55
N LEU A 47 4.43 17.73 4.47
CA LEU A 47 4.83 16.80 5.53
C LEU A 47 5.18 17.51 6.84
N VAL A 48 5.80 18.70 6.77
CA VAL A 48 6.13 19.51 7.94
C VAL A 48 4.87 20.10 8.57
N LYS A 49 3.94 20.62 7.76
CA LYS A 49 2.67 21.17 8.23
C LYS A 49 1.81 20.13 8.93
N HIS A 50 1.82 18.89 8.41
CA HIS A 50 1.07 17.75 8.96
C HIS A 50 1.97 16.80 9.77
N ARG A 51 2.93 17.34 10.53
CA ARG A 51 3.90 16.52 11.28
C ARG A 51 3.25 15.53 12.23
N ARG A 52 2.14 15.91 12.86
CA ARG A 52 1.44 15.07 13.84
C ARG A 52 0.86 13.84 13.15
N GLU A 53 0.15 14.04 12.05
CA GLU A 53 -0.47 12.98 11.25
C GLU A 53 0.61 12.09 10.62
N HIS A 54 1.69 12.68 10.12
CA HIS A 54 2.85 11.95 9.60
C HIS A 54 3.48 11.03 10.67
N GLN A 55 3.64 11.53 11.90
CA GLN A 55 4.17 10.74 13.02
C GLN A 55 3.22 9.59 13.39
N LEU A 56 1.92 9.84 13.45
CA LEU A 56 0.91 8.80 13.73
C LEU A 56 0.94 7.69 12.67
N LEU A 57 1.08 8.04 11.40
CA LEU A 57 1.20 7.05 10.32
C LEU A 57 2.49 6.23 10.43
N ALA A 58 3.61 6.87 10.78
CA ALA A 58 4.87 6.17 11.00
C ALA A 58 4.78 5.18 12.16
N GLU A 59 4.20 5.58 13.29
CA GLU A 59 3.97 4.71 14.45
C GLU A 59 3.04 3.54 14.10
N ALA A 60 1.95 3.81 13.39
CA ALA A 60 1.04 2.77 12.94
C ALA A 60 1.70 1.78 11.97
N LEU A 61 2.58 2.25 11.08
CA LEU A 61 3.34 1.36 10.19
C LEU A 61 4.39 0.52 10.93
N LEU A 62 4.94 1.01 12.03
CA LEU A 62 5.82 0.20 12.89
C LEU A 62 5.05 -0.91 13.62
N GLU A 63 3.79 -0.67 13.98
CA GLU A 63 2.94 -1.67 14.66
C GLU A 63 2.31 -2.68 13.70
N TYR A 64 1.87 -2.24 12.51
CA TYR A 64 1.05 -3.04 11.60
C TYR A 64 1.72 -3.39 10.25
N GLU A 65 2.95 -2.90 10.00
CA GLU A 65 3.80 -3.04 8.79
C GLU A 65 3.22 -2.45 7.49
N THR A 66 1.91 -2.58 7.29
CA THR A 66 1.17 -2.15 6.11
C THR A 66 -0.16 -1.53 6.55
N LEU A 67 -0.64 -0.52 5.82
CA LEU A 67 -1.93 0.12 6.07
C LEU A 67 -2.74 0.18 4.78
N SER A 68 -4.03 -0.14 4.85
CA SER A 68 -4.99 0.11 3.78
C SER A 68 -5.42 1.58 3.77
N ALA A 69 -5.96 2.06 2.65
CA ALA A 69 -6.41 3.45 2.51
C ALA A 69 -7.45 3.86 3.57
N GLU A 70 -8.34 2.94 3.97
CA GLU A 70 -9.33 3.20 5.01
C GLU A 70 -8.69 3.29 6.42
N GLU A 71 -7.67 2.49 6.69
CA GLU A 71 -6.91 2.56 7.95
C GLU A 71 -6.08 3.83 8.05
N VAL A 72 -5.47 4.29 6.95
CA VAL A 72 -4.76 5.57 6.90
C VAL A 72 -5.68 6.72 7.30
N LYS A 73 -6.92 6.76 6.76
CA LYS A 73 -7.92 7.76 7.15
C LYS A 73 -8.29 7.67 8.62
N GLN A 74 -8.39 6.46 9.18
CA GLN A 74 -8.68 6.24 10.59
C GLN A 74 -7.55 6.72 11.50
N VAL A 75 -6.29 6.41 11.17
CA VAL A 75 -5.09 6.84 11.92
C VAL A 75 -4.96 8.36 11.92
N ILE A 76 -5.14 8.99 10.76
CA ILE A 76 -5.15 10.46 10.63
C ILE A 76 -6.27 11.07 11.49
N ALA A 77 -7.44 10.43 11.57
CA ALA A 77 -8.54 10.85 12.43
C ALA A 77 -8.35 10.50 13.93
N GLY A 78 -7.22 9.92 14.32
CA GLY A 78 -6.91 9.51 15.70
C GLY A 78 -7.67 8.28 16.19
N LYS A 79 -8.25 7.48 15.29
CA LYS A 79 -8.96 6.25 15.62
C LYS A 79 -8.00 5.06 15.62
N LYS A 80 -8.22 4.09 16.51
CA LYS A 80 -7.44 2.85 16.55
C LYS A 80 -7.84 1.91 15.42
N ILE A 81 -6.85 1.30 14.79
CA ILE A 81 -7.05 0.25 13.77
C ILE A 81 -7.62 -0.98 14.47
N LYS A 82 -8.72 -1.52 13.91
CA LYS A 82 -9.31 -2.78 14.36
C LYS A 82 -9.02 -3.86 13.33
N ARG A 83 -7.89 -4.54 13.47
CA ARG A 83 -7.60 -5.76 12.70
C ARG A 83 -8.03 -6.98 13.52
N PRO A 84 -8.86 -7.87 12.99
CA PRO A 84 -9.02 -9.18 13.60
C PRO A 84 -7.66 -9.88 13.51
N ASN A 85 -7.16 -10.37 14.65
CA ASN A 85 -5.93 -11.15 14.67
C ASN A 85 -6.15 -12.39 13.77
N PRO A 86 -5.26 -12.71 12.81
CA PRO A 86 -5.37 -13.93 12.01
C PRO A 86 -5.53 -15.20 12.87
N ALA A 87 -4.98 -15.19 14.09
CA ALA A 87 -5.17 -16.27 15.06
C ALA A 87 -6.58 -16.33 15.67
N GLU A 88 -7.31 -15.21 15.78
CA GLU A 88 -8.71 -15.19 16.21
C GLU A 88 -9.65 -15.69 15.11
N VAL A 89 -9.41 -15.27 13.86
CA VAL A 89 -10.24 -15.68 12.70
C VAL A 89 -10.24 -17.21 12.54
N ARG A 90 -9.08 -17.85 12.75
CA ARG A 90 -8.93 -19.31 12.71
C ARG A 90 -9.72 -20.04 13.80
N ARG A 91 -9.83 -19.49 15.02
CA ARG A 91 -10.57 -20.14 16.12
C ARG A 91 -12.08 -20.13 15.86
N SER A 92 -12.61 -19.04 15.30
CA SER A 92 -14.04 -18.92 14.99
C SER A 92 -14.52 -19.89 13.91
N THR A 93 -13.68 -20.22 12.91
CA THR A 93 -14.04 -21.15 11.83
C THR A 93 -13.95 -22.62 12.26
N ASP A 94 -13.16 -22.93 13.28
CA ASP A 94 -12.95 -24.29 13.79
C ASP A 94 -14.10 -24.71 14.74
N SER A 95 -14.65 -23.77 15.51
CA SER A 95 -15.81 -23.98 16.38
C SER A 95 -17.13 -24.28 15.66
N LEU A 96 -17.23 -24.06 14.34
CA LEU A 96 -18.44 -24.31 13.55
C LEU A 96 -18.54 -25.74 13.00
N HIS A 97 -17.47 -26.57 13.11
CA HIS A 97 -17.43 -27.91 12.52
C HIS A 97 -17.64 -29.07 13.51
N HIS A 98 -17.89 -28.81 14.80
CA HIS A 98 -18.20 -29.89 15.75
C HIS A 98 -19.71 -30.13 15.85
N ASN A 99 -20.28 -30.87 14.90
CA ASN A 99 -21.58 -31.51 15.08
C ASN A 99 -21.38 -33.02 15.28
N PRO A 100 -21.29 -33.53 16.52
CA PRO A 100 -21.31 -34.96 16.75
C PRO A 100 -22.77 -35.37 16.71
N LEU A 101 -23.25 -35.90 15.58
CA LEU A 101 -24.39 -36.83 15.47
C LEU A 101 -24.80 -36.97 14.00
N VAL A 102 -24.10 -37.85 13.28
CA VAL A 102 -24.67 -38.47 12.07
C VAL A 102 -24.83 -39.96 12.38
N ARG A 103 -25.96 -40.31 13.01
CA ARG A 103 -26.38 -41.70 13.17
C ARG A 103 -27.12 -42.12 11.91
N ILE A 104 -26.41 -42.73 10.97
CA ILE A 104 -27.01 -43.30 9.76
C ILE A 104 -27.78 -44.56 10.20
N HIS A 105 -29.11 -44.48 10.22
CA HIS A 105 -29.97 -45.66 10.25
C HIS A 105 -30.14 -46.14 8.81
N ILE A 106 -29.45 -47.22 8.45
CA ILE A 106 -29.65 -47.92 7.17
C ILE A 106 -30.84 -48.87 7.35
N PHE A 107 -31.76 -48.82 6.38
CA PHE A 107 -33.06 -49.49 6.30
C PHE A 107 -33.00 -51.02 6.49
N GLU A 108 -33.93 -51.54 7.29
CA GLU A 108 -34.50 -52.89 7.21
C GLU A 108 -35.80 -52.84 6.36
N GLU A 109 -36.25 -54.02 5.92
CA GLU A 109 -37.36 -54.33 5.00
C GLU A 109 -37.03 -54.25 3.49
N GLY A 110 -37.12 -55.33 2.71
CA GLY A 110 -37.67 -56.64 3.03
C GLY A 110 -37.37 -57.67 1.94
N ARG A 111 -37.26 -58.92 2.42
CA ARG A 111 -37.35 -60.15 1.62
C ARG A 111 -38.57 -60.09 0.69
N LYS A 112 -38.39 -60.43 -0.58
CA LYS A 112 -38.92 -61.67 -1.22
C LYS A 112 -38.15 -61.96 -2.51
#